data_AF-A0A957JDR3-F1
#
_entry.id   AF-A0A957JDR3-F1
#
_cell.length_a   1.000
_cell.length_b   1.000
_cell.length_c   1.000
_cell.angle_alpha   90.00
_cell.angle_beta   90.00
_cell.angle_gamma   90.00
#
_symmetry.space_group_name_H-M   'P 1'
#
loop_
_entity.id
_entity.type
_entity.pdbx_description
1 polymer ?
#
loop_
_entity_poly.entity_id
_entity_poly.type
_entity_poly.pdbx_seq_one_letter_code
_entity_poly.pdbx_strand_id
1 'polypeptide(L)'
;DAQALYHWAATETPTGAVFNTDSFEFRFYARRAITHSTRDWGTAYYQRAGLVALAERWQRLENAAAAPETAVAAALEVGADYLYVDRRSALRLDRPVAYSNDTYIVYDLRAP
;
A
#
# COMPACT_ATOMS: atom_id res chain seq x y z
N ASP A 1 -8.10 2.82 14.20
CA ASP A 1 -9.41 2.61 13.54
C ASP A 1 -9.25 1.82 12.22
N ALA A 2 -8.60 0.66 12.30
CA ALA A 2 -8.23 -0.12 11.10
C ALA A 2 -9.43 -0.85 10.48
N GLN A 3 -10.38 -1.30 11.29
CA GLN A 3 -11.59 -1.94 10.79
C GLN A 3 -12.42 -1.01 9.91
N ALA A 4 -12.56 0.26 10.28
CA ALA A 4 -13.28 1.25 9.47
C ALA A 4 -12.62 1.43 8.09
N LEU A 5 -11.28 1.49 8.04
CA LEU A 5 -10.53 1.53 6.79
C LEU A 5 -10.77 0.25 5.96
N TYR A 6 -10.71 -0.93 6.58
CA TYR A 6 -10.85 -2.20 5.86
C TYR A 6 -12.26 -2.35 5.28
N HIS A 7 -13.27 -1.93 6.05
CA HIS A 7 -14.65 -1.89 5.59
C HIS A 7 -14.82 -0.92 4.42
N TRP A 8 -14.32 0.32 4.54
CA TRP A 8 -14.35 1.30 3.45
C TRP A 8 -13.66 0.75 2.19
N ALA A 9 -12.48 0.16 2.32
CA ALA A 9 -11.77 -0.41 1.18
C ALA A 9 -12.59 -1.54 0.53
N ALA A 10 -13.29 -2.36 1.32
CA ALA A 10 -14.13 -3.44 0.82
C ALA A 10 -15.37 -2.94 0.06
N THR A 11 -15.98 -1.83 0.48
CA THR A 11 -17.27 -1.36 -0.06
C THR A 11 -17.14 -0.26 -1.11
N GLU A 12 -16.16 0.64 -0.96
CA GLU A 12 -16.07 1.88 -1.75
C GLU A 12 -14.99 1.86 -2.84
N THR A 13 -14.13 0.82 -2.88
CA THR A 13 -13.09 0.71 -3.92
C THR A 13 -13.38 -0.42 -4.90
N PRO A 14 -12.89 -0.36 -6.17
CA PRO A 14 -13.06 -1.46 -7.12
C PRO A 14 -12.47 -2.78 -6.61
N THR A 15 -13.09 -3.91 -6.95
CA THR A 15 -12.61 -5.24 -6.54
C THR A 15 -11.17 -5.53 -6.97
N GLY A 16 -10.75 -4.99 -8.12
CA GLY A 16 -9.39 -5.12 -8.64
C GLY A 16 -8.37 -4.14 -8.06
N ALA A 17 -8.75 -3.29 -7.11
CA ALA A 17 -7.88 -2.25 -6.58
C ALA A 17 -6.65 -2.82 -5.85
N VAL A 18 -5.51 -2.18 -6.07
CA VAL A 18 -4.22 -2.50 -5.48
C VAL A 18 -3.83 -1.42 -4.46
N PHE A 19 -3.57 -1.83 -3.22
CA PHE A 19 -3.16 -0.93 -2.14
C PHE A 19 -1.67 -1.05 -1.85
N ASN A 20 -1.00 0.09 -1.64
CA ASN A 20 0.37 0.13 -1.17
C ASN A 20 0.46 -0.18 0.33
N THR A 21 0.46 -1.47 0.68
CA THR A 21 0.57 -1.95 2.06
C THR A 21 1.11 -3.38 2.06
N ASP A 22 1.69 -3.81 3.18
CA ASP A 22 2.07 -5.19 3.45
C ASP A 22 1.10 -5.95 4.37
N SER A 23 0.05 -5.26 4.85
CA SER A 23 -0.85 -5.77 5.87
C SER A 23 -1.67 -6.96 5.37
N PHE A 24 -1.36 -8.14 5.91
CA PHE A 24 -2.14 -9.35 5.65
C PHE A 24 -3.58 -9.23 6.14
N GLU A 25 -3.79 -8.59 7.30
CA GLU A 25 -5.13 -8.34 7.85
C GLU A 25 -5.97 -7.47 6.90
N PHE A 26 -5.38 -6.39 6.38
CA PHE A 26 -6.04 -5.57 5.36
C PHE A 26 -6.47 -6.43 4.17
N ARG A 27 -5.57 -7.23 3.59
CA ARG A 27 -5.89 -8.11 2.47
C ARG A 27 -7.02 -9.08 2.80
N PHE A 28 -7.01 -9.66 4.00
CA PHE A 28 -8.01 -10.63 4.43
C PHE A 28 -9.40 -10.00 4.58
N TYR A 29 -9.50 -8.87 5.28
CA TYR A 29 -10.78 -8.21 5.57
C TYR A 29 -11.29 -7.35 4.42
N ALA A 30 -10.44 -6.53 3.79
CA ALA A 30 -10.82 -5.67 2.68
C ALA A 30 -11.01 -6.46 1.36
N ARG A 31 -10.41 -7.65 1.26
CA ARG A 31 -10.41 -8.49 0.05
C ARG A 31 -9.92 -7.69 -1.17
N ARG A 32 -8.79 -7.00 -1.01
CA ARG A 32 -8.11 -6.21 -2.04
C ARG A 32 -6.69 -6.69 -2.27
N ALA A 33 -6.16 -6.41 -3.45
CA ALA A 33 -4.77 -6.69 -3.75
C ALA A 33 -3.86 -5.73 -2.97
N ILE A 34 -2.66 -6.21 -2.66
CA ILE A 34 -1.63 -5.43 -1.96
C ILE A 34 -0.31 -5.56 -2.72
N THR A 35 0.53 -4.53 -2.67
CA THR A 35 1.76 -4.47 -3.49
C THR A 35 2.86 -5.42 -3.01
N HIS A 36 2.86 -5.79 -1.73
CA HIS A 36 3.86 -6.67 -1.14
C HIS A 36 3.27 -7.42 0.06
N SER A 37 3.85 -8.56 0.42
CA SER A 37 3.48 -9.28 1.64
C SER A 37 4.67 -10.02 2.24
N THR A 38 4.73 -10.11 3.57
CA THR A 38 5.75 -10.93 4.28
C THR A 38 5.71 -12.40 3.84
N ARG A 39 4.57 -12.90 3.35
CA ARG A 39 4.47 -14.23 2.74
C ARG A 39 5.29 -14.38 1.46
N ASP A 40 5.47 -13.31 0.69
CA ASP A 40 6.25 -13.33 -0.55
C ASP A 40 7.72 -13.65 -0.26
N TRP A 41 8.23 -13.24 0.92
CA TRP A 41 9.56 -13.60 1.38
C TRP A 41 9.73 -15.10 1.60
N GLY A 42 8.75 -15.74 2.24
CA GLY A 42 8.75 -17.19 2.40
C GLY A 42 8.78 -17.90 1.04
N THR A 43 7.95 -17.47 0.10
CA THR A 43 7.89 -18.04 -1.24
C THR A 43 9.21 -17.87 -1.99
N ALA A 44 9.77 -16.65 -2.01
CA ALA A 44 11.05 -16.37 -2.65
C ALA A 44 12.20 -17.15 -2.03
N TYR A 45 12.19 -17.33 -0.69
CA TYR A 45 13.19 -18.13 0.02
C TYR A 45 13.16 -19.60 -0.42
N TYR A 46 11.98 -20.21 -0.47
CA TYR A 46 11.83 -21.61 -0.87
C TYR A 46 12.07 -21.84 -2.37
N GLN A 47 11.75 -20.87 -3.22
CA GLN A 47 11.95 -20.97 -4.67
C GLN A 47 13.37 -20.58 -5.12
N ARG A 48 14.21 -20.04 -4.21
CA ARG A 48 15.56 -19.52 -4.50
C ARG A 48 15.63 -18.56 -5.70
N ALA A 49 14.51 -17.93 -6.05
CA ALA A 49 14.39 -17.03 -7.18
C ALA A 49 13.95 -15.66 -6.67
N GLY A 50 14.62 -14.60 -7.14
CA GLY A 50 14.15 -13.23 -6.94
C GLY A 50 14.22 -12.69 -5.50
N LEU A 51 14.88 -13.36 -4.54
CA LEU A 51 15.04 -12.86 -3.17
C LEU A 51 15.65 -11.45 -3.10
N VAL A 52 16.70 -11.20 -3.87
CA VAL A 52 17.37 -9.89 -3.91
C VAL A 52 16.43 -8.84 -4.49
N ALA A 53 15.78 -9.13 -5.63
CA ALA A 53 14.83 -8.21 -6.26
C ALA A 53 13.60 -7.93 -5.37
N LEU A 54 13.12 -8.95 -4.63
CA LEU A 54 12.04 -8.79 -3.65
C LEU A 54 12.50 -7.90 -2.49
N ALA A 55 13.71 -8.12 -1.96
CA ALA A 55 14.28 -7.31 -0.90
C ALA A 55 14.47 -5.86 -1.32
N GLU A 56 15.01 -5.62 -2.52
CA GLU A 56 15.17 -4.27 -3.08
C GLU A 56 13.82 -3.58 -3.29
N ARG A 57 12.80 -4.29 -3.76
CA ARG A 57 11.45 -3.74 -3.89
C ARG A 57 10.86 -3.39 -2.51
N TRP A 58 10.99 -4.28 -1.54
CA TRP A 58 10.51 -4.04 -0.18
C TRP A 58 11.19 -2.81 0.43
N GLN A 59 12.52 -2.77 0.37
CA GLN A 59 13.31 -1.67 0.91
C GLN A 59 12.94 -0.33 0.26
N ARG A 60 12.68 -0.32 -1.06
CA ARG A 60 12.25 0.90 -1.75
C ARG A 60 10.88 1.38 -1.27
N LEU A 61 9.91 0.49 -1.09
CA LEU A 61 8.57 0.84 -0.61
C LEU A 61 8.61 1.38 0.84
N GLU A 62 9.35 0.72 1.72
CA GLU A 62 9.54 1.15 3.11
C GLU A 62 10.30 2.50 3.20
N ASN A 63 11.39 2.65 2.43
CA ASN A 63 12.15 3.89 2.43
C ASN A 63 11.38 5.06 1.80
N ALA A 64 10.55 4.77 0.79
CA ALA A 64 9.75 5.77 0.12
C ALA A 64 8.69 6.40 1.05
N ALA A 65 8.23 5.66 2.07
CA ALA A 65 7.31 6.17 3.10
C ALA A 65 7.86 7.36 3.90
N ALA A 66 9.16 7.63 3.84
CA ALA A 66 9.79 8.75 4.55
C ALA A 66 9.63 10.11 3.84
N ALA A 67 9.28 10.17 2.55
CA ALA A 67 9.11 11.43 1.82
C ALA A 67 7.94 11.42 0.81
N PRO A 68 7.22 12.55 0.63
CA PRO A 68 5.95 12.59 -0.08
C PRO A 68 6.03 12.11 -1.53
N GLU A 69 6.96 12.71 -2.27
CA GLU A 69 7.11 12.47 -3.71
C GLU A 69 7.64 11.07 -3.99
N THR A 70 8.53 10.56 -3.12
CA THR A 70 9.07 9.20 -3.25
C THR A 70 8.01 8.16 -2.94
N ALA A 71 7.14 8.39 -1.95
CA ALA A 71 6.04 7.47 -1.61
C ALA A 71 5.09 7.28 -2.79
N VAL A 72 4.69 8.39 -3.44
CA VAL A 72 3.83 8.35 -4.62
C VAL A 72 4.52 7.67 -5.80
N ALA A 73 5.76 8.04 -6.10
CA ALA A 73 6.50 7.45 -7.23
C ALA A 73 6.72 5.94 -7.05
N ALA A 74 7.13 5.51 -5.85
CA ALA A 74 7.36 4.10 -5.54
C ALA A 74 6.05 3.29 -5.59
N ALA A 75 4.95 3.86 -5.10
CA ALA A 75 3.65 3.20 -5.17
C ALA A 75 3.16 3.04 -6.61
N LEU A 76 3.33 4.05 -7.46
CA LEU A 76 3.00 3.99 -8.88
C LEU A 76 3.87 2.98 -9.64
N GLU A 77 5.18 2.90 -9.34
CA GLU A 77 6.12 1.96 -9.96
C GLU A 77 5.67 0.50 -9.78
N VAL A 78 5.08 0.17 -8.63
CA VAL A 78 4.55 -1.17 -8.33
C VAL A 78 3.07 -1.36 -8.68
N GLY A 79 2.47 -0.38 -9.38
CA GLY A 79 1.09 -0.44 -9.85
C GLY A 79 0.04 -0.33 -8.75
N ALA A 80 0.31 0.42 -7.68
CA ALA A 80 -0.70 0.73 -6.67
C ALA A 80 -1.74 1.72 -7.20
N ASP A 81 -3.01 1.45 -6.93
CA ASP A 81 -4.12 2.37 -7.15
C ASP A 81 -4.30 3.33 -5.98
N TYR A 82 -3.95 2.88 -4.77
CA TYR A 82 -4.13 3.63 -3.54
C TYR A 82 -2.85 3.63 -2.70
N LEU A 83 -2.48 4.81 -2.21
CA LEU A 83 -1.41 4.98 -1.24
C LEU A 83 -1.99 5.09 0.16
N TYR A 84 -1.65 4.11 0.99
CA TYR A 84 -2.01 4.06 2.40
C TYR A 84 -0.89 4.69 3.25
N VAL A 85 -1.22 5.63 4.13
CA VAL A 85 -0.26 6.23 5.06
C VAL A 85 -0.84 6.41 6.46
N ASP A 86 0.02 6.30 7.47
CA ASP A 86 -0.31 6.70 8.84
C ASP A 86 -0.50 8.22 8.90
N ARG A 87 -1.54 8.68 9.61
CA ARG A 87 -1.89 10.09 9.73
C ARG A 87 -0.78 10.93 10.37
N ARG A 88 0.02 10.35 11.27
CA ARG A 88 1.16 11.04 11.92
C ARG A 88 2.30 11.26 10.94
N SER A 89 2.42 10.36 9.98
CA SER A 89 3.36 10.47 8.87
C SER A 89 2.70 11.09 7.64
N ALA A 90 1.46 11.60 7.73
CA ALA A 90 0.72 12.04 6.56
C ALA A 90 1.42 13.20 5.87
N LEU A 91 1.85 12.90 4.66
CA LEU A 91 2.54 13.81 3.79
C LEU A 91 1.49 14.62 3.04
N ARG A 92 1.68 15.93 2.89
CA ARG A 92 0.83 16.70 1.97
C ARG A 92 1.19 16.26 0.55
N LEU A 93 0.30 15.50 -0.07
CA LEU A 93 0.43 15.02 -1.44
C LEU A 93 -0.49 15.82 -2.34
N ASP A 94 -0.02 16.09 -3.56
CA ASP A 94 -0.85 16.59 -4.66
C ASP A 94 -1.66 15.45 -5.26
N ARG A 95 -2.45 14.80 -4.40
CA ARG A 95 -3.34 13.68 -4.72
C ARG A 95 -4.62 13.82 -3.92
N PRO A 96 -5.78 13.46 -4.50
CA PRO A 96 -7.03 13.51 -3.77
C PRO A 96 -7.05 12.47 -2.65
N VAL A 97 -7.60 12.88 -1.51
CA VAL A 97 -7.84 11.99 -0.37
C VAL A 97 -9.10 11.17 -0.65
N ALA A 98 -8.94 9.86 -0.78
CA ALA A 98 -10.04 8.91 -0.98
C ALA A 98 -10.70 8.53 0.35
N TYR A 99 -9.90 8.47 1.42
CA TYR A 99 -10.35 8.12 2.76
C TYR A 99 -9.44 8.75 3.81
N SER A 100 -10.03 9.09 4.95
CA SER A 100 -9.28 9.60 6.10
C SER A 100 -10.03 9.25 7.37
N ASN A 101 -9.31 8.77 8.37
CA ASN A 101 -9.78 8.69 9.75
C ASN A 101 -8.69 9.21 10.70
N ASP A 102 -8.85 9.01 12.01
CA ASP A 102 -7.92 9.51 13.01
C ASP A 102 -6.53 8.86 12.94
N THR A 103 -6.42 7.69 12.31
CA THR A 103 -5.18 6.91 12.21
C THR A 103 -4.56 6.92 10.81
N TYR A 104 -5.37 7.00 9.75
CA TYR A 104 -4.94 6.75 8.38
C TYR A 104 -5.44 7.80 7.41
N ILE A 105 -4.65 8.05 6.37
CA ILE A 105 -5.08 8.75 5.17
C ILE A 105 -4.78 7.84 3.98
N VAL A 106 -5.73 7.76 3.04
CA VAL A 106 -5.59 7.04 1.78
C VAL A 106 -5.72 8.02 0.64
N TYR A 107 -4.72 8.04 -0.23
CA TYR A 107 -4.72 8.85 -1.44
C TYR A 107 -5.09 8.00 -2.65
N ASP A 108 -5.91 8.53 -3.54
CA ASP A 108 -6.21 7.90 -4.83
C ASP A 108 -5.11 8.28 -5.83
N LEU A 109 -4.35 7.28 -6.29
CA LEU A 109 -3.26 7.46 -7.25
C LEU A 109 -3.74 7.36 -8.70
N ARG A 110 -4.99 6.95 -8.93
CA ARG A 110 -5.58 6.85 -10.27
C ARG A 110 -6.04 8.20 -10.80
N ALA A 111 -6.27 9.16 -9.90
CA ALA A 111 -6.59 10.53 -10.24
C ALA A 111 -5.31 11.29 -10.62
N PRO A 112 -5.35 12.13 -11.68
CA PRO A 112 -4.19 12.85 -12.21
C PRO A 112 -3.56 13.79 -11.19
#